data_AF-A0A1E4B9I2-F1
#
_entry.id   AF-A0A1E4B9I2-F1
#
_cell.length_a   1.000
_cell.length_b   1.000
_cell.length_c   1.000
_cell.angle_alpha   90.00
_cell.angle_beta   90.00
_cell.angle_gamma   90.00
#
_symmetry.space_group_name_H-M   'P 1'
#
loop_
_entity.id
_entity.type
_entity.pdbx_description
1 polymer ?
#
loop_
_entity_poly.entity_id
_entity_poly.type
_entity_poly.pdbx_seq_one_letter_code
_entity_poly.pdbx_strand_id
1 'polypeptide(L)'
;MIGNRIARGALLAALVACGGDGSGASGPGGGSSAPSLVVSVHGLVPLDPVSQGHYEAWATDAAGRTVSLGTLEVTGAGTATVRAGFPAASPASIFVTVQRPGAAGAPSEQRLLQGSWRNGRATLAVEGALTRGDLPLKQVPGQFTMFSPSDNHLNGYPSFEECGVWLFNMQPRQTPQNDQWVRLTSLTPGWTYEGWMVRDIDAPDAIWLSYGKFLPDAGGAVSSRDDTGWGPFSGVEDFQTAGEEEFPGDDWFSNPLGFPFPSVLTLPLDLREKDATGASRWTHVITIEPITDKGEPIGSERPFAIRPYRDGFGDSAPGTPRTITFRPQGVPGGEGSRQ
;
A
#
# COMPACT_ATOMS: atom_id res chain seq x y z
N MET A 1 -7.68 84.45 40.07
CA MET A 1 -7.62 83.12 40.71
C MET A 1 -6.69 82.27 39.85
N ILE A 2 -5.38 82.19 40.13
CA ILE A 2 -4.71 81.28 41.10
C ILE A 2 -5.24 79.84 40.93
N GLY A 3 -4.47 78.82 40.52
CA GLY A 3 -3.04 78.76 40.23
C GLY A 3 -2.53 77.34 39.88
N ASN A 4 -1.21 77.25 39.74
CA ASN A 4 -0.27 76.10 39.76
C ASN A 4 -0.33 75.03 38.66
N ARG A 5 0.69 74.93 37.78
CA ARG A 5 2.04 74.27 37.91
C ARG A 5 1.88 72.74 37.98
N ILE A 6 2.56 71.90 37.18
CA ILE A 6 4.02 71.68 37.10
C ILE A 6 4.37 70.92 35.79
N ALA A 7 5.51 71.28 35.19
CA ALA A 7 6.18 70.63 34.06
C ALA A 7 7.08 69.44 34.47
N ARG A 8 7.36 68.52 33.53
CA ARG A 8 8.55 67.63 33.42
C ARG A 8 8.35 66.80 32.13
N GLY A 9 9.26 66.64 31.19
CA GLY A 9 10.64 67.07 31.00
C GLY A 9 11.07 66.54 29.62
N ALA A 10 11.88 67.32 28.91
CA ALA A 10 12.40 67.00 27.58
C ALA A 10 13.58 66.01 27.63
N LEU A 11 13.80 65.26 26.54
CA LEU A 11 15.14 65.09 25.99
C LEU A 11 15.08 64.73 24.49
N LEU A 12 15.56 65.66 23.66
CA LEU A 12 16.01 65.44 22.29
C LEU A 12 17.49 65.05 22.33
N ALA A 13 17.93 64.13 21.46
CA ALA A 13 19.26 64.17 20.87
C ALA A 13 19.27 63.40 19.54
N ALA A 14 19.56 64.12 18.46
CA ALA A 14 19.95 63.57 17.17
C ALA A 14 21.49 63.51 17.11
N LEU A 15 22.06 62.45 16.53
CA LEU A 15 23.42 62.47 15.99
C LEU A 15 23.52 61.56 14.76
N VAL A 16 23.93 62.18 13.65
CA VAL A 16 24.50 61.54 12.46
C VAL A 16 26.00 61.35 12.72
N ALA A 17 26.56 60.21 12.33
CA ALA A 17 28.00 60.09 12.08
C ALA A 17 28.28 59.04 10.98
N CYS A 18 29.00 59.48 9.96
CA CYS A 18 29.64 58.65 8.93
C CYS A 18 30.99 58.10 9.44
N GLY A 19 31.35 56.91 9.00
CA GLY A 19 32.73 56.51 8.65
C GLY A 19 33.70 56.19 9.79
N GLY A 20 34.14 54.93 9.84
CA GLY A 20 35.31 54.51 10.61
C GLY A 20 35.52 53.00 10.52
N ASP A 21 36.29 52.56 9.53
CA ASP A 21 36.81 51.19 9.43
C ASP A 21 37.72 50.90 10.64
N GLY A 22 37.43 49.79 11.33
CA GLY A 22 38.16 49.36 12.52
C GLY A 22 37.80 47.92 12.86
N SER A 23 38.64 47.02 12.38
CA SER A 23 38.69 45.58 12.57
C SER A 23 38.39 45.11 14.01
N GLY A 24 37.57 44.06 14.13
CA GLY A 24 37.61 43.14 15.27
C GLY A 24 36.33 43.00 16.08
N ALA A 25 35.34 42.29 15.52
CA ALA A 25 34.45 41.41 16.27
C ALA A 25 33.66 40.52 15.29
N SER A 26 34.34 39.53 14.71
CA SER A 26 33.68 38.33 14.21
C SER A 26 33.11 37.57 15.41
N GLY A 27 31.93 37.98 15.89
CA GLY A 27 31.12 37.12 16.73
C GLY A 27 30.79 35.85 15.94
N PRO A 28 30.79 34.65 16.56
CA PRO A 28 30.25 33.50 15.90
C PRO A 28 28.75 33.77 15.73
N GLY A 29 28.35 34.19 14.53
CA GLY A 29 26.97 34.12 14.11
C GLY A 29 26.60 32.65 14.19
N GLY A 30 26.00 32.25 15.31
CA GLY A 30 25.38 30.95 15.47
C GLY A 30 24.40 30.82 14.32
N GLY A 31 24.77 30.01 13.32
CA GLY A 31 23.92 29.75 12.18
C GLY A 31 22.66 29.08 12.72
N SER A 32 21.58 29.85 12.90
CA SER A 32 20.26 29.25 13.04
C SER A 32 19.97 28.65 11.67
N SER A 33 20.27 27.37 11.49
CA SER A 33 19.74 26.64 10.35
C SER A 33 18.24 26.83 10.39
N ALA A 34 17.66 27.38 9.32
CA ALA A 34 16.22 27.49 9.21
C ALA A 34 15.61 26.11 9.52
N PRO A 35 14.51 26.04 10.29
CA PRO A 35 13.90 24.77 10.63
C PRO A 35 13.58 24.00 9.36
N SER A 36 13.80 22.69 9.42
CA SER A 36 13.55 21.76 8.33
C SER A 36 12.47 20.76 8.70
N LEU A 37 11.81 20.23 7.68
CA LEU A 37 10.89 19.10 7.82
C LEU A 37 11.54 17.89 7.15
N VAL A 38 11.71 16.82 7.92
CA VAL A 38 12.25 15.55 7.43
C VAL A 38 11.15 14.51 7.44
N VAL A 39 10.92 13.86 6.31
CA VAL A 39 10.02 12.72 6.18
C VAL A 39 10.85 11.49 5.91
N SER A 40 10.78 10.51 6.82
CA SER A 40 11.45 9.21 6.71
C SER A 40 10.41 8.11 6.60
N VAL A 41 10.61 7.17 5.69
CA VAL A 41 9.71 6.04 5.45
C VAL A 41 10.50 4.74 5.33
N HIS A 42 9.84 3.63 5.64
CA HIS A 42 10.38 2.27 5.55
C HIS A 42 9.33 1.32 4.98
N GLY A 43 9.77 0.14 4.54
CA GLY A 43 8.90 -0.88 3.94
C GLY A 43 8.41 -0.52 2.53
N LEU A 44 9.11 0.37 1.82
CA LEU A 44 8.82 0.68 0.42
C LEU A 44 9.64 -0.21 -0.51
N VAL A 45 9.13 -0.44 -1.72
CA VAL A 45 9.88 -1.08 -2.81
C VAL A 45 10.21 -0.01 -3.85
N PRO A 46 11.40 -0.02 -4.47
CA PRO A 46 11.70 0.89 -5.58
C PRO A 46 10.68 0.73 -6.71
N LEU A 47 10.17 1.86 -7.20
CA LEU A 47 9.27 1.90 -8.35
C LEU A 47 10.09 2.08 -9.64
N ASP A 48 9.66 1.43 -10.71
CA ASP A 48 10.13 1.76 -12.05
C ASP A 48 9.57 3.14 -12.43
N PRO A 49 10.41 4.17 -12.62
CA PRO A 49 9.94 5.52 -12.93
C PRO A 49 9.22 5.63 -14.27
N VAL A 50 9.42 4.68 -15.19
CA VAL A 50 8.78 4.68 -16.52
C VAL A 50 7.38 4.12 -16.47
N SER A 51 7.17 3.03 -15.72
CA SER A 51 5.91 2.28 -15.72
C SER A 51 5.08 2.50 -14.45
N GLN A 52 5.72 2.66 -13.29
CA GLN A 52 5.09 2.73 -11.97
C GLN A 52 5.12 4.15 -11.38
N GLY A 53 6.11 4.96 -11.75
CA GLY A 53 6.26 6.36 -11.33
C GLY A 53 7.11 6.53 -10.08
N HIS A 54 6.73 7.43 -9.17
CA HIS A 54 7.56 7.80 -8.01
C HIS A 54 6.75 8.04 -6.74
N TYR A 55 7.40 7.95 -5.58
CA TYR A 55 6.81 8.36 -4.32
C TYR A 55 7.04 9.85 -4.08
N GLU A 56 6.01 10.56 -3.63
CA GLU A 56 6.13 11.99 -3.29
C GLU A 56 5.55 12.27 -1.91
N ALA A 57 6.28 13.04 -1.11
CA ALA A 57 5.85 13.47 0.21
C ALA A 57 5.19 14.86 0.14
N TRP A 58 4.16 15.07 0.93
CA TRP A 58 3.34 16.28 0.93
C TRP A 58 3.01 16.73 2.35
N ALA A 59 2.81 18.03 2.51
CA ALA A 59 2.23 18.61 3.72
C ALA A 59 0.93 19.34 3.37
N THR A 60 -0.09 19.16 4.20
CA THR A 60 -1.33 19.95 4.13
C THR A 60 -1.43 20.87 5.34
N ASP A 61 -1.77 22.14 5.13
CA ASP A 61 -2.04 23.10 6.22
C ASP A 61 -3.49 23.02 6.73
N ALA A 62 -3.81 23.76 7.79
CA ALA A 62 -5.16 23.79 8.36
C ALA A 62 -6.24 24.38 7.42
N ALA A 63 -5.83 25.08 6.35
CA ALA A 63 -6.72 25.61 5.33
C ALA A 63 -6.90 24.63 4.15
N GLY A 64 -6.28 23.45 4.22
CA GLY A 64 -6.34 22.43 3.16
C GLY A 64 -5.36 22.66 2.01
N ARG A 65 -4.48 23.69 2.08
CA ARG A 65 -3.48 23.89 1.03
C ARG A 65 -2.40 22.85 1.17
N THR A 66 -2.02 22.30 0.03
CA THR A 66 -1.03 21.23 -0.04
C THR A 66 0.23 21.71 -0.73
N VAL A 67 1.38 21.35 -0.16
CA VAL A 67 2.71 21.66 -0.70
C VAL A 67 3.51 20.37 -0.84
N SER A 68 4.25 20.24 -1.94
CA SER A 68 5.19 19.15 -2.11
C SER A 68 6.39 19.37 -1.19
N LEU A 69 6.83 18.29 -0.55
CA LEU A 69 8.07 18.20 0.24
C LEU A 69 9.20 17.56 -0.57
N GLY A 70 8.89 17.03 -1.75
CA GLY A 70 9.83 16.39 -2.66
C GLY A 70 9.63 14.88 -2.81
N THR A 71 10.34 14.33 -3.80
CA THR A 71 10.37 12.91 -4.14
C THR A 71 11.12 12.10 -3.09
N LEU A 72 10.58 10.91 -2.78
CA LEU A 72 11.20 9.93 -1.90
C LEU A 72 11.94 8.88 -2.74
N GLU A 73 13.27 8.97 -2.75
CA GLU A 73 14.14 7.99 -3.40
C GLU A 73 14.32 6.76 -2.49
N VAL A 74 13.81 5.61 -2.92
CA VAL A 74 13.85 4.36 -2.15
C VAL A 74 15.19 3.67 -2.32
N THR A 75 15.88 3.44 -1.20
CA THR A 75 17.11 2.66 -1.14
C THR A 75 16.84 1.17 -1.27
N GLY A 76 17.86 0.36 -1.60
CA GLY A 76 17.74 -1.10 -1.64
C GLY A 76 17.34 -1.76 -0.31
N ALA A 77 17.38 -1.03 0.81
CA ALA A 77 16.88 -1.47 2.11
C ALA A 77 15.38 -1.16 2.33
N GLY A 78 14.69 -0.65 1.32
CA GLY A 78 13.27 -0.28 1.39
C GLY A 78 12.99 0.94 2.26
N THR A 79 13.99 1.82 2.42
CA THR A 79 13.86 3.08 3.17
C THR A 79 14.04 4.28 2.26
N ALA A 80 13.35 5.38 2.54
CA ALA A 80 13.53 6.66 1.85
C ALA A 80 13.46 7.82 2.84
N THR A 81 14.12 8.93 2.50
CA THR A 81 14.05 10.16 3.29
C THR A 81 14.08 11.36 2.37
N VAL A 82 13.23 12.35 2.66
CA VAL A 82 13.27 13.67 2.02
C VAL A 82 13.35 14.76 3.08
N ARG A 83 14.11 15.81 2.79
CA ARG A 83 14.25 17.00 3.64
C ARG A 83 13.84 18.23 2.85
N ALA A 84 12.88 18.97 3.39
CA ALA A 84 12.42 20.24 2.85
C ALA A 84 12.59 21.36 3.88
N GLY A 85 12.57 22.61 3.42
CA GLY A 85 12.39 23.75 4.31
C GLY A 85 11.06 23.63 5.05
N PHE A 86 11.03 24.00 6.34
CA PHE A 86 9.78 23.91 7.10
C PHE A 86 8.74 24.85 6.49
N PRO A 87 7.50 24.38 6.20
CA PRO A 87 6.47 25.23 5.61
C PRO A 87 6.15 26.46 6.47
N ALA A 88 5.84 27.58 5.82
CA ALA A 88 5.58 28.85 6.53
C ALA A 88 4.41 28.76 7.52
N ALA A 89 3.39 27.95 7.19
CA ALA A 89 2.35 27.53 8.13
C ALA A 89 2.68 26.15 8.67
N SER A 90 2.47 25.91 9.97
CA SER A 90 2.64 24.55 10.52
C SER A 90 1.73 23.57 9.77
N PRO A 91 2.24 22.40 9.36
CA PRO A 91 1.40 21.36 8.78
C PRO A 91 0.28 20.97 9.75
N ALA A 92 -0.88 20.65 9.19
CA ALA A 92 -1.94 19.92 9.87
C ALA A 92 -1.76 18.40 9.68
N SER A 93 -1.26 17.98 8.52
CA SER A 93 -0.92 16.58 8.23
C SER A 93 0.26 16.48 7.25
N ILE A 94 0.89 15.31 7.28
CA ILE A 94 1.90 14.88 6.31
C ILE A 94 1.39 13.60 5.66
N PHE A 95 1.61 13.42 4.37
CA PHE A 95 1.22 12.22 3.66
C PHE A 95 2.16 11.91 2.49
N VAL A 96 2.15 10.65 2.05
CA VAL A 96 2.94 10.13 0.93
C VAL A 96 1.99 9.56 -0.09
N THR A 97 2.25 9.84 -1.36
CA THR A 97 1.46 9.33 -2.49
C THR A 97 2.34 8.56 -3.47
N VAL A 98 1.70 7.71 -4.27
CA VAL A 98 2.29 7.14 -5.48
C VAL A 98 1.89 8.04 -6.65
N GLN A 99 2.85 8.74 -7.24
CA GLN A 99 2.64 9.56 -8.44
C GLN A 99 2.86 8.73 -9.69
N ARG A 100 1.96 8.86 -10.66
CA ARG A 100 2.11 8.20 -11.96
C ARG A 100 3.25 8.84 -12.77
N PRO A 101 3.86 8.09 -13.71
CA PRO A 101 4.80 8.65 -14.67
C PRO A 101 4.22 9.90 -15.35
N GLY A 102 4.95 11.01 -15.30
CA GLY A 102 4.56 12.28 -15.92
C GLY A 102 3.51 13.10 -15.17
N ALA A 103 3.02 12.67 -14.00
CA ALA A 103 2.16 13.49 -13.15
C ALA A 103 2.96 14.66 -12.55
N ALA A 104 2.38 15.87 -12.56
CA ALA A 104 3.01 17.06 -11.99
C ALA A 104 1.99 17.98 -11.31
N GLY A 105 2.42 18.64 -10.24
CA GLY A 105 1.76 19.81 -9.67
C GLY A 105 0.60 19.56 -8.70
N ALA A 106 0.19 18.32 -8.47
CA ALA A 106 -0.81 17.96 -7.47
C ALA A 106 -0.61 16.53 -6.94
N PRO A 107 -1.01 16.23 -5.70
CA PRO A 107 -0.98 14.86 -5.19
C PRO A 107 -2.02 13.99 -5.90
N SER A 108 -1.62 12.78 -6.27
CA SER A 108 -2.53 11.73 -6.73
C SER A 108 -3.52 11.26 -5.64
N GLU A 109 -4.58 10.59 -6.07
CA GLU A 109 -5.55 9.91 -5.18
C GLU A 109 -4.95 8.69 -4.47
N GLN A 110 -3.83 8.15 -4.97
CA GLN A 110 -3.11 7.00 -4.44
C GLN A 110 -2.27 7.39 -3.21
N ARG A 111 -2.94 7.79 -2.13
CA ARG A 111 -2.32 8.06 -0.83
C ARG A 111 -1.90 6.75 -0.18
N LEU A 112 -0.61 6.62 0.08
CA LEU A 112 0.00 5.43 0.65
C LEU A 112 0.08 5.51 2.17
N LEU A 113 0.62 6.63 2.68
CA LEU A 113 0.80 6.88 4.10
C LEU A 113 0.25 8.25 4.47
N GLN A 114 -0.27 8.40 5.69
CA GLN A 114 -0.59 9.70 6.25
C GLN A 114 -0.38 9.75 7.76
N GLY A 115 -0.25 10.96 8.29
CA GLY A 115 -0.19 11.21 9.73
C GLY A 115 -0.61 12.65 10.07
N SER A 116 -1.36 12.78 11.15
CA SER A 116 -1.67 14.09 11.73
C SER A 116 -0.44 14.70 12.38
N TRP A 117 -0.20 15.98 12.14
CA TRP A 117 0.91 16.71 12.73
C TRP A 117 0.60 17.15 14.16
N ARG A 118 1.39 16.70 15.13
CA ARG A 118 1.26 17.03 16.56
C ARG A 118 2.65 17.13 17.19
N ASN A 119 2.87 18.16 18.00
CA ASN A 119 4.11 18.34 18.77
C ASN A 119 5.40 18.26 17.94
N GLY A 120 5.37 18.77 16.70
CA GLY A 120 6.53 18.76 15.80
C GLY A 120 6.79 17.43 15.08
N ARG A 121 5.83 16.50 15.10
CA ARG A 121 5.93 15.17 14.50
C ARG A 121 4.61 14.70 13.88
N ALA A 122 4.67 13.84 12.89
CA ALA A 122 3.56 13.03 12.40
C ALA A 122 4.02 11.58 12.24
N THR A 123 3.35 10.63 12.90
CA THR A 123 3.55 9.20 12.62
C THR A 123 2.77 8.86 11.36
N LEU A 124 3.45 8.34 10.34
CA LEU A 124 2.87 8.02 9.05
C LEU A 124 2.52 6.53 9.00
N ALA A 125 1.27 6.23 8.67
CA ALA A 125 0.77 4.86 8.56
C ALA A 125 -0.24 4.75 7.40
N VAL A 126 -0.62 3.52 7.05
CA VAL A 126 -1.58 3.25 5.97
C VAL A 126 -3.02 3.58 6.37
N GLU A 127 -3.31 3.63 7.67
CA GLU A 127 -4.63 3.93 8.20
C GLU A 127 -5.13 5.31 7.74
N GLY A 128 -6.27 5.30 7.05
CA GLY A 128 -6.91 6.50 6.52
C GLY A 128 -6.26 7.09 5.26
N ALA A 129 -5.02 6.69 4.92
CA ALA A 129 -4.44 6.98 3.61
C ALA A 129 -4.96 5.96 2.59
N LEU A 130 -4.71 4.69 2.89
CA LEU A 130 -5.05 3.54 2.06
C LEU A 130 -6.38 2.91 2.52
N THR A 131 -6.61 2.84 3.83
CA THR A 131 -7.85 2.26 4.38
C THR A 131 -8.91 3.34 4.61
N ARG A 132 -10.19 2.99 4.46
CA ARG A 132 -11.30 3.92 4.69
C ARG A 132 -11.54 4.12 6.19
N GLY A 133 -11.68 5.39 6.61
CA GLY A 133 -12.13 5.74 7.96
C GLY A 133 -11.14 5.42 9.08
N ASP A 134 -9.83 5.53 8.81
CA ASP A 134 -8.74 5.23 9.76
C ASP A 134 -8.79 3.79 10.32
N LEU A 135 -9.46 2.87 9.61
CA LEU A 135 -9.60 1.49 10.03
C LEU A 135 -8.27 0.73 9.82
N PRO A 136 -7.82 -0.09 10.77
CA PRO A 136 -6.67 -0.95 10.55
C PRO A 136 -6.99 -2.02 9.51
N LEU A 137 -5.94 -2.58 8.88
CA LEU A 137 -6.06 -3.81 8.11
C LEU A 137 -6.49 -4.96 9.02
N LYS A 138 -7.42 -5.80 8.56
CA LYS A 138 -7.95 -6.90 9.37
C LYS A 138 -6.84 -7.89 9.69
N GLN A 139 -6.75 -8.29 10.95
CA GLN A 139 -5.72 -9.24 11.40
C GLN A 139 -5.93 -10.65 10.86
N VAL A 140 -7.20 -11.07 10.78
CA VAL A 140 -7.63 -12.36 10.25
C VAL A 140 -8.86 -12.10 9.39
N PRO A 141 -8.70 -11.75 8.09
CA PRO A 141 -9.83 -11.40 7.24
C PRO A 141 -10.73 -12.59 6.88
N GLY A 142 -10.23 -13.82 6.97
CA GLY A 142 -11.01 -15.02 6.69
C GLY A 142 -10.13 -16.21 6.39
N GLN A 143 -10.64 -17.11 5.54
CA GLN A 143 -9.96 -18.32 5.12
C GLN A 143 -9.83 -18.39 3.60
N PHE A 144 -8.92 -19.24 3.14
CA PHE A 144 -8.82 -19.69 1.76
C PHE A 144 -8.63 -21.21 1.70
N THR A 145 -8.82 -21.78 0.52
CA THR A 145 -8.75 -23.23 0.32
C THR A 145 -8.28 -23.60 -1.10
N MET A 146 -7.81 -24.84 -1.28
CA MET A 146 -7.25 -25.36 -2.53
C MET A 146 -8.07 -26.54 -3.07
N PHE A 147 -9.33 -26.33 -3.42
CA PHE A 147 -10.16 -27.36 -4.05
C PHE A 147 -11.15 -26.73 -5.03
N SER A 148 -11.49 -27.43 -6.11
CA SER A 148 -12.58 -27.00 -7.00
C SER A 148 -13.95 -27.41 -6.43
N PRO A 149 -14.89 -26.47 -6.23
CA PRO A 149 -16.24 -26.78 -5.82
C PRO A 149 -17.04 -27.33 -7.01
N SER A 150 -16.79 -28.57 -7.44
CA SER A 150 -17.55 -29.17 -8.55
C SER A 150 -19.06 -29.19 -8.27
N ASP A 151 -19.82 -28.44 -9.09
CA ASP A 151 -21.19 -28.61 -9.59
C ASP A 151 -22.31 -29.10 -8.65
N ASN A 152 -22.20 -28.89 -7.34
CA ASN A 152 -23.33 -29.13 -6.44
C ASN A 152 -23.72 -27.87 -5.68
N HIS A 153 -24.53 -27.03 -6.33
CA HIS A 153 -25.11 -25.79 -5.81
C HIS A 153 -25.76 -25.90 -4.43
N LEU A 154 -26.09 -27.11 -3.96
CA LEU A 154 -26.72 -27.34 -2.66
C LEU A 154 -25.75 -27.63 -1.52
N ASN A 155 -24.56 -28.20 -1.78
CA ASN A 155 -23.74 -28.79 -0.71
C ASN A 155 -22.21 -28.61 -0.85
N GLY A 156 -21.68 -28.06 -1.94
CA GLY A 156 -20.26 -27.63 -2.01
C GLY A 156 -19.22 -28.68 -1.56
N TYR A 157 -19.41 -29.95 -1.91
CA TYR A 157 -18.42 -30.98 -1.63
C TYR A 157 -17.25 -30.87 -2.64
N PRO A 158 -16.00 -31.12 -2.19
CA PRO A 158 -14.82 -30.91 -3.01
C PRO A 158 -14.75 -31.92 -4.16
N SER A 159 -14.42 -31.45 -5.37
CA SER A 159 -13.75 -32.31 -6.34
C SER A 159 -12.37 -32.69 -5.75
N PHE A 160 -11.84 -33.86 -6.13
CA PHE A 160 -10.50 -34.27 -5.69
C PHE A 160 -9.38 -33.52 -6.43
N GLU A 161 -9.71 -32.51 -7.22
CA GLU A 161 -8.78 -31.76 -8.04
C GLU A 161 -8.24 -30.58 -7.23
N GLU A 162 -6.95 -30.63 -6.93
CA GLU A 162 -6.25 -29.62 -6.13
C GLU A 162 -5.79 -28.44 -7.01
N CYS A 163 -6.70 -27.89 -7.80
CA CYS A 163 -6.41 -26.84 -8.78
C CYS A 163 -7.19 -25.57 -8.42
N GLY A 164 -6.48 -24.55 -7.91
CA GLY A 164 -7.01 -23.20 -7.68
C GLY A 164 -7.11 -22.78 -6.22
N VAL A 165 -7.35 -21.48 -6.02
CA VAL A 165 -7.46 -20.84 -4.70
C VAL A 165 -8.79 -20.13 -4.59
N TRP A 166 -9.55 -20.47 -3.55
CA TRP A 166 -10.88 -19.91 -3.31
C TRP A 166 -10.92 -19.13 -2.00
N LEU A 167 -11.44 -17.91 -2.05
CA LEU A 167 -11.54 -16.99 -0.91
C LEU A 167 -12.94 -17.04 -0.28
N PHE A 168 -13.18 -18.01 0.59
CA PHE A 168 -14.37 -18.06 1.43
C PHE A 168 -14.11 -18.82 2.73
N ASN A 169 -14.94 -18.57 3.74
CA ASN A 169 -14.83 -19.25 5.02
C ASN A 169 -15.51 -20.63 4.92
N MET A 170 -14.72 -21.69 4.72
CA MET A 170 -15.23 -23.07 4.75
C MET A 170 -15.79 -23.46 6.11
N GLN A 171 -15.28 -22.84 7.18
CA GLN A 171 -15.73 -23.07 8.54
C GLN A 171 -16.14 -21.73 9.17
N PRO A 172 -17.28 -21.13 8.76
CA PRO A 172 -17.71 -19.80 9.19
C PRO A 172 -17.64 -19.60 10.71
N ARG A 173 -18.16 -20.57 11.47
CA ARG A 173 -18.23 -20.55 12.93
C ARG A 173 -16.88 -20.56 13.65
N GLN A 174 -15.79 -20.82 12.92
CA GLN A 174 -14.43 -20.81 13.44
C GLN A 174 -13.67 -19.52 13.08
N THR A 175 -14.30 -18.62 12.32
CA THR A 175 -13.72 -17.34 11.93
C THR A 175 -14.22 -16.22 12.85
N PRO A 176 -13.44 -15.14 13.06
CA PRO A 176 -13.93 -13.96 13.79
C PRO A 176 -15.21 -13.33 13.22
N GLN A 177 -15.42 -13.46 11.91
CA GLN A 177 -16.55 -12.91 11.17
C GLN A 177 -17.84 -13.72 11.38
N ASN A 178 -17.72 -15.02 11.67
CA ASN A 178 -18.83 -15.95 11.84
C ASN A 178 -19.81 -15.98 10.64
N ASP A 179 -19.29 -15.82 9.43
CA ASP A 179 -20.05 -15.91 8.18
C ASP A 179 -19.21 -16.56 7.06
N GLN A 180 -19.80 -16.74 5.88
CA GLN A 180 -19.15 -17.41 4.75
C GLN A 180 -18.13 -16.53 4.01
N TRP A 181 -18.07 -15.22 4.30
CA TRP A 181 -17.32 -14.27 3.48
C TRP A 181 -15.95 -13.98 4.05
N VAL A 182 -14.94 -13.93 3.19
CA VAL A 182 -13.70 -13.22 3.55
C VAL A 182 -14.03 -11.74 3.68
N ARG A 183 -13.64 -11.13 4.79
CA ARG A 183 -13.86 -9.71 5.04
C ARG A 183 -12.54 -8.96 5.08
N LEU A 184 -12.30 -8.09 4.11
CA LEU A 184 -11.15 -7.19 4.07
C LEU A 184 -11.53 -5.80 4.57
N THR A 185 -10.54 -4.98 4.89
CA THR A 185 -10.76 -3.58 5.24
C THR A 185 -11.04 -2.80 3.95
N SER A 186 -12.14 -2.04 3.89
CA SER A 186 -12.44 -1.22 2.71
C SER A 186 -11.33 -0.20 2.45
N LEU A 187 -11.02 0.02 1.18
CA LEU A 187 -9.97 0.92 0.74
C LEU A 187 -10.51 2.31 0.39
N THR A 188 -9.63 3.31 0.41
CA THR A 188 -9.86 4.61 -0.21
C THR A 188 -9.85 4.48 -1.74
N PRO A 189 -10.53 5.38 -2.48
CA PRO A 189 -10.45 5.39 -3.94
C PRO A 189 -9.00 5.46 -4.43
N GLY A 190 -8.70 4.76 -5.52
CA GLY A 190 -7.35 4.69 -6.08
C GLY A 190 -6.59 3.39 -5.76
N TRP A 191 -7.13 2.54 -4.89
CA TRP A 191 -6.55 1.26 -4.49
C TRP A 191 -7.50 0.08 -4.74
N THR A 192 -6.94 -1.10 -4.98
CA THR A 192 -7.66 -2.38 -5.09
C THR A 192 -6.88 -3.48 -4.39
N TYR A 193 -7.53 -4.59 -4.03
CA TYR A 193 -6.81 -5.79 -3.62
C TYR A 193 -6.54 -6.70 -4.82
N GLU A 194 -5.45 -7.45 -4.76
CA GLU A 194 -5.18 -8.51 -5.72
C GLU A 194 -4.70 -9.78 -5.02
N GLY A 195 -5.21 -10.91 -5.49
CA GLY A 195 -4.89 -12.22 -4.97
C GLY A 195 -3.87 -12.95 -5.84
N TRP A 196 -2.89 -13.56 -5.21
CA TRP A 196 -1.78 -14.23 -5.88
C TRP A 196 -1.48 -15.61 -5.31
N MET A 197 -1.03 -16.49 -6.20
CA MET A 197 -0.21 -17.64 -5.87
C MET A 197 1.23 -17.32 -6.27
N VAL A 198 2.16 -17.54 -5.36
CA VAL A 198 3.57 -17.19 -5.59
C VAL A 198 4.42 -18.41 -5.36
N ARG A 199 5.15 -18.82 -6.39
CA ARG A 199 6.18 -19.86 -6.28
C ARG A 199 7.50 -19.21 -5.91
N ASP A 200 8.15 -19.72 -4.87
CA ASP A 200 9.46 -19.27 -4.40
C ASP A 200 9.50 -17.77 -4.09
N ILE A 201 8.50 -17.26 -3.34
CA ILE A 201 8.26 -15.82 -3.07
C ILE A 201 9.46 -14.98 -2.61
N ASP A 202 10.45 -15.57 -1.94
CA ASP A 202 11.65 -14.87 -1.46
C ASP A 202 12.85 -14.99 -2.43
N ALA A 203 12.68 -15.68 -3.56
CA ALA A 203 13.69 -15.84 -4.59
C ALA A 203 13.62 -14.71 -5.64
N PRO A 204 14.74 -14.32 -6.27
CA PRO A 204 14.75 -13.31 -7.33
C PRO A 204 13.93 -13.67 -8.57
N ASP A 205 13.71 -14.97 -8.80
CA ASP A 205 12.95 -15.56 -9.90
C ASP A 205 11.57 -16.07 -9.45
N ALA A 206 11.03 -15.50 -8.36
CA ALA A 206 9.68 -15.79 -7.89
C ALA A 206 8.66 -15.65 -9.02
N ILE A 207 7.77 -16.63 -9.14
CA ILE A 207 6.72 -16.65 -10.17
C ILE A 207 5.42 -16.23 -9.51
N TRP A 208 4.86 -15.12 -9.99
CA TRP A 208 3.62 -14.55 -9.47
C TRP A 208 2.48 -14.87 -10.42
N LEU A 209 1.43 -15.50 -9.89
CA LEU A 209 0.25 -15.90 -10.64
C LEU A 209 -0.96 -15.25 -9.98
N SER A 210 -1.50 -14.20 -10.60
CA SER A 210 -2.73 -13.56 -10.10
C SER A 210 -3.92 -14.50 -10.30
N TYR A 211 -4.78 -14.60 -9.30
CA TYR A 211 -6.10 -15.26 -9.43
C TYR A 211 -7.25 -14.23 -9.43
N GLY A 212 -6.93 -12.93 -9.45
CA GLY A 212 -7.91 -11.87 -9.62
C GLY A 212 -7.76 -10.71 -8.65
N LYS A 213 -8.27 -9.55 -9.10
CA LYS A 213 -8.44 -8.34 -8.29
C LYS A 213 -9.81 -8.36 -7.62
N PHE A 214 -9.97 -7.66 -6.51
CA PHE A 214 -11.26 -7.54 -5.83
C PHE A 214 -11.38 -6.28 -4.98
N LEU A 215 -12.60 -5.74 -4.94
CA LEU A 215 -12.98 -4.66 -4.05
C LEU A 215 -14.02 -5.17 -3.05
N PRO A 216 -13.74 -5.09 -1.73
CA PRO A 216 -14.73 -5.47 -0.74
C PRO A 216 -15.91 -4.48 -0.73
N ASP A 217 -17.10 -5.00 -0.44
CA ASP A 217 -18.31 -4.18 -0.30
C ASP A 217 -18.24 -3.23 0.92
N ALA A 218 -19.34 -2.49 1.18
CA ALA A 218 -19.41 -1.58 2.32
C ALA A 218 -19.30 -2.28 3.69
N GLY A 219 -19.62 -3.57 3.78
CA GLY A 219 -19.41 -4.42 4.96
C GLY A 219 -18.03 -5.09 5.00
N GLY A 220 -17.18 -4.81 4.01
CA GLY A 220 -15.87 -5.43 3.87
C GLY A 220 -15.90 -6.81 3.21
N ALA A 221 -17.08 -7.34 2.83
CA ALA A 221 -17.18 -8.68 2.28
C ALA A 221 -16.64 -8.73 0.84
N VAL A 222 -15.81 -9.73 0.57
CA VAL A 222 -15.43 -10.14 -0.79
C VAL A 222 -16.52 -11.09 -1.27
N SER A 223 -17.62 -10.51 -1.77
CA SER A 223 -18.85 -11.23 -2.13
C SER A 223 -19.14 -11.26 -3.62
N SER A 224 -18.32 -10.56 -4.41
CA SER A 224 -18.35 -10.52 -5.86
C SER A 224 -16.93 -10.58 -6.39
N ARG A 225 -16.74 -11.25 -7.54
CA ARG A 225 -15.52 -11.08 -8.33
C ARG A 225 -15.46 -9.64 -8.86
N ASP A 226 -14.27 -9.07 -8.94
CA ASP A 226 -14.02 -7.93 -9.82
C ASP A 226 -13.44 -8.52 -11.11
N ASP A 227 -14.32 -8.90 -12.03
CA ASP A 227 -13.99 -9.43 -13.37
C ASP A 227 -13.28 -8.39 -14.27
N THR A 228 -12.81 -7.26 -13.71
CA THR A 228 -12.16 -6.18 -14.45
C THR A 228 -10.64 -6.13 -14.29
N GLY A 229 -10.05 -7.05 -13.52
CA GLY A 229 -8.60 -7.21 -13.47
C GLY A 229 -8.07 -7.80 -14.77
N TRP A 230 -7.05 -7.18 -15.38
CA TRP A 230 -6.44 -7.71 -16.60
C TRP A 230 -5.25 -8.56 -16.19
N GLY A 231 -5.23 -9.77 -16.69
CA GLY A 231 -4.34 -10.81 -16.22
C GLY A 231 -4.90 -12.09 -16.83
N PRO A 232 -4.04 -12.97 -17.33
CA PRO A 232 -4.47 -14.15 -18.09
C PRO A 232 -5.35 -15.12 -17.30
N PHE A 233 -5.30 -15.00 -15.97
CA PHE A 233 -6.01 -15.81 -14.99
C PHE A 233 -6.94 -14.94 -14.11
N SER A 234 -7.12 -13.67 -14.47
CA SER A 234 -7.97 -12.71 -13.76
C SER A 234 -9.28 -12.42 -14.49
N GLY A 235 -9.62 -13.18 -15.54
CA GLY A 235 -10.91 -13.07 -16.23
C GLY A 235 -10.95 -12.05 -17.36
N VAL A 236 -10.00 -12.14 -18.31
CA VAL A 236 -9.96 -11.23 -19.48
C VAL A 236 -11.06 -11.50 -20.52
N GLU A 237 -11.85 -12.56 -20.37
CA GLU A 237 -13.15 -12.61 -21.03
C GLU A 237 -14.23 -12.10 -20.08
N ASP A 238 -15.04 -11.17 -20.59
CA ASP A 238 -16.36 -10.91 -20.03
C ASP A 238 -17.14 -12.23 -20.13
N PHE A 239 -17.06 -13.06 -19.08
CA PHE A 239 -17.72 -14.35 -19.03
C PHE A 239 -19.26 -14.22 -19.03
N GLN A 240 -19.82 -13.00 -18.85
CA GLN A 240 -21.24 -12.77 -19.16
C GLN A 240 -21.52 -12.90 -20.66
N THR A 241 -20.52 -12.68 -21.52
CA THR A 241 -20.63 -12.74 -22.98
C THR A 241 -19.90 -13.91 -23.63
N ALA A 242 -18.88 -14.48 -22.98
CA ALA A 242 -18.13 -15.65 -23.46
C ALA A 242 -18.78 -17.00 -23.06
N GLY A 243 -19.66 -17.01 -22.05
CA GLY A 243 -20.58 -18.13 -21.80
C GLY A 243 -19.99 -19.34 -21.07
N GLU A 244 -18.80 -19.23 -20.46
CA GLU A 244 -18.16 -20.35 -19.75
C GLU A 244 -17.71 -19.90 -18.35
N GLU A 245 -18.18 -20.57 -17.29
CA GLU A 245 -17.81 -20.42 -15.87
C GLU A 245 -18.24 -19.18 -15.03
N GLU A 246 -18.90 -19.46 -13.88
CA GLU A 246 -19.38 -18.48 -12.89
C GLU A 246 -18.43 -18.28 -11.68
N PHE A 247 -17.26 -18.92 -11.65
CA PHE A 247 -16.48 -19.07 -10.42
C PHE A 247 -14.95 -18.83 -10.59
N PRO A 248 -14.31 -17.98 -9.76
CA PRO A 248 -12.86 -17.70 -9.86
C PRO A 248 -11.98 -18.86 -9.39
N GLY A 249 -11.27 -19.53 -10.31
CA GLY A 249 -10.27 -20.55 -9.95
C GLY A 249 -10.04 -21.67 -10.96
N ASP A 250 -10.71 -21.67 -12.12
CA ASP A 250 -10.66 -22.78 -13.09
C ASP A 250 -9.33 -22.91 -13.86
N ASP A 251 -8.56 -21.83 -13.98
CA ASP A 251 -7.43 -21.77 -14.91
C ASP A 251 -6.15 -22.53 -14.48
N TRP A 252 -6.20 -23.29 -13.40
CA TRP A 252 -5.00 -23.98 -12.85
C TRP A 252 -4.97 -25.48 -13.10
N PHE A 253 -6.05 -26.02 -13.67
CA PHE A 253 -6.12 -27.39 -14.14
C PHE A 253 -5.65 -27.52 -15.58
N SER A 254 -5.99 -26.53 -16.42
CA SER A 254 -5.68 -26.50 -17.84
C SER A 254 -5.65 -25.07 -18.36
N ASN A 255 -4.98 -24.84 -19.49
CA ASN A 255 -4.95 -23.55 -20.20
C ASN A 255 -5.56 -23.73 -21.60
N PRO A 256 -6.89 -23.93 -21.68
CA PRO A 256 -7.56 -24.30 -22.92
C PRO A 256 -7.51 -23.19 -23.97
N LEU A 257 -7.43 -21.93 -23.52
CA LEU A 257 -7.33 -20.74 -24.36
C LEU A 257 -5.89 -20.43 -24.82
N GLY A 258 -4.90 -21.18 -24.34
CA GLY A 258 -3.51 -21.06 -24.77
C GLY A 258 -2.86 -19.72 -24.44
N PHE A 259 -3.28 -19.06 -23.35
CA PHE A 259 -2.61 -17.85 -22.87
C PHE A 259 -1.14 -18.14 -22.57
N PRO A 260 -0.22 -17.17 -22.74
CA PRO A 260 1.17 -17.38 -22.33
C PRO A 260 1.24 -17.89 -20.88
N PHE A 261 2.10 -18.85 -20.59
CA PHE A 261 2.24 -19.46 -19.27
C PHE A 261 3.73 -19.65 -18.97
N PRO A 262 4.18 -19.45 -17.72
CA PRO A 262 5.59 -19.68 -17.37
C PRO A 262 6.03 -21.10 -17.76
N SER A 263 6.94 -21.21 -18.72
CA SER A 263 7.36 -22.50 -19.30
C SER A 263 7.99 -23.49 -18.30
N VAL A 264 8.39 -23.01 -17.12
CA VAL A 264 8.94 -23.81 -16.03
C VAL A 264 7.85 -24.48 -15.17
N LEU A 265 6.59 -24.07 -15.34
CA LEU A 265 5.43 -24.65 -14.68
C LEU A 265 4.75 -25.64 -15.61
N THR A 266 4.13 -26.66 -15.02
CA THR A 266 3.33 -27.66 -15.75
C THR A 266 1.92 -27.66 -15.15
N LEU A 267 0.91 -27.76 -16.01
CA LEU A 267 -0.48 -27.93 -15.60
C LEU A 267 -0.85 -29.42 -15.53
N PRO A 268 -1.70 -29.85 -14.58
CA PRO A 268 -2.22 -29.05 -13.46
C PRO A 268 -1.10 -28.67 -12.48
N LEU A 269 -1.22 -27.49 -11.85
CA LEU A 269 -0.22 -27.03 -10.89
C LEU A 269 -0.15 -27.95 -9.68
N ASP A 270 1.05 -28.38 -9.30
CA ASP A 270 1.30 -28.99 -7.99
C ASP A 270 1.50 -27.90 -6.93
N LEU A 271 0.42 -27.43 -6.32
CA LEU A 271 0.48 -26.43 -5.24
C LEU A 271 1.08 -26.97 -3.94
N ARG A 272 1.38 -28.28 -3.87
CA ARG A 272 2.10 -28.92 -2.76
C ARG A 272 3.59 -29.06 -3.01
N GLU A 273 4.07 -28.61 -4.17
CA GLU A 273 5.47 -28.70 -4.56
C GLU A 273 6.38 -28.22 -3.41
N LYS A 274 7.39 -29.06 -3.11
CA LYS A 274 8.39 -28.79 -2.08
C LYS A 274 9.75 -28.49 -2.70
N ASP A 275 10.51 -27.63 -2.04
CA ASP A 275 11.91 -27.44 -2.37
C ASP A 275 12.77 -28.61 -1.87
N ALA A 276 14.08 -28.56 -2.14
CA ALA A 276 15.02 -29.59 -1.70
C ALA A 276 15.15 -29.72 -0.16
N THR A 277 14.66 -28.73 0.59
CA THR A 277 14.64 -28.74 2.06
C THR A 277 13.32 -29.27 2.64
N GLY A 278 12.33 -29.54 1.79
CA GLY A 278 10.98 -29.95 2.18
C GLY A 278 10.03 -28.78 2.49
N ALA A 279 10.45 -27.53 2.25
CA ALA A 279 9.61 -26.36 2.47
C ALA A 279 8.61 -26.18 1.31
N SER A 280 7.41 -25.64 1.63
CA SER A 280 6.41 -25.31 0.61
C SER A 280 6.95 -24.24 -0.33
N ARG A 281 6.96 -24.51 -1.64
CA ARG A 281 7.36 -23.51 -2.64
C ARG A 281 6.27 -22.49 -2.89
N TRP A 282 5.01 -22.88 -2.72
CA TRP A 282 3.87 -22.02 -2.99
C TRP A 282 3.43 -21.25 -1.75
N THR A 283 3.10 -19.98 -1.97
CA THR A 283 2.58 -19.03 -0.98
C THR A 283 1.35 -18.34 -1.53
N HIS A 284 0.30 -18.24 -0.72
CA HIS A 284 -0.85 -17.38 -0.96
C HIS A 284 -0.53 -15.95 -0.50
N VAL A 285 -0.82 -14.97 -1.34
CA VAL A 285 -0.61 -13.55 -1.03
C VAL A 285 -1.83 -12.75 -1.44
N ILE A 286 -2.22 -11.79 -0.61
CA ILE A 286 -3.11 -10.70 -1.04
C ILE A 286 -2.36 -9.39 -0.92
N THR A 287 -2.27 -8.67 -2.03
CA THR A 287 -1.61 -7.37 -2.13
C THR A 287 -2.62 -6.23 -2.19
N ILE A 288 -2.14 -5.00 -2.00
CA ILE A 288 -2.90 -3.78 -2.24
C ILE A 288 -2.22 -2.99 -3.34
N GLU A 289 -2.92 -2.88 -4.45
CA GLU A 289 -2.42 -2.40 -5.73
C GLU A 289 -3.05 -1.04 -6.06
N PRO A 290 -2.31 -0.12 -6.72
CA PRO A 290 -2.93 1.03 -7.32
C PRO A 290 -4.00 0.58 -8.34
N ILE A 291 -5.19 1.19 -8.36
CA ILE A 291 -6.28 0.82 -9.30
C ILE A 291 -5.91 0.99 -10.79
N THR A 292 -4.80 1.67 -11.06
CA THR A 292 -4.24 1.83 -12.40
C THR A 292 -3.21 0.80 -12.78
N ASP A 293 -2.78 -0.01 -11.83
CA ASP A 293 -2.13 -1.27 -12.15
C ASP A 293 -3.21 -2.19 -12.70
N LYS A 294 -3.37 -2.14 -14.02
CA LYS A 294 -4.47 -2.82 -14.69
C LYS A 294 -4.13 -4.22 -15.12
N GLY A 295 -2.89 -4.68 -14.97
CA GLY A 295 -2.51 -6.01 -15.39
C GLY A 295 -1.12 -6.05 -15.95
N GLU A 296 -0.34 -6.98 -15.42
CA GLU A 296 1.02 -7.20 -15.87
C GLU A 296 0.98 -8.25 -16.98
N PRO A 297 1.76 -8.08 -18.05
CA PRO A 297 1.88 -9.14 -19.04
C PRO A 297 2.37 -10.41 -18.37
N ILE A 298 1.84 -11.55 -18.80
CA ILE A 298 2.11 -12.84 -18.20
C ILE A 298 3.61 -13.14 -18.19
N GLY A 299 4.14 -13.57 -17.05
CA GLY A 299 5.56 -13.80 -16.84
C GLY A 299 6.39 -12.53 -16.66
N SER A 300 5.75 -11.37 -16.52
CA SER A 300 6.38 -10.09 -16.18
C SER A 300 5.69 -9.40 -15.00
N GLU A 301 4.98 -10.18 -14.19
CA GLU A 301 4.30 -9.72 -13.00
C GLU A 301 5.29 -9.15 -11.96
N ARG A 302 4.96 -8.00 -11.38
CA ARG A 302 5.68 -7.13 -10.45
C ARG A 302 4.67 -6.51 -9.46
N PRO A 303 3.96 -7.35 -8.68
CA PRO A 303 2.96 -6.88 -7.74
C PRO A 303 3.54 -5.81 -6.83
N PHE A 304 2.72 -4.81 -6.52
CA PHE A 304 3.13 -3.67 -5.74
C PHE A 304 3.59 -4.07 -4.34
N ALA A 305 4.29 -3.14 -3.70
CA ALA A 305 5.03 -3.36 -2.46
C ALA A 305 4.16 -3.84 -1.29
N ILE A 306 2.86 -3.51 -1.27
CA ILE A 306 2.01 -3.66 -0.10
C ILE A 306 1.45 -5.08 -0.09
N ARG A 307 2.04 -5.93 0.75
CA ARG A 307 1.76 -7.37 0.85
C ARG A 307 1.25 -7.72 2.25
N PRO A 308 0.09 -7.19 2.67
CA PRO A 308 -0.38 -7.29 4.04
C PRO A 308 -0.79 -8.70 4.44
N TYR A 309 -1.05 -9.59 3.48
CA TYR A 309 -1.45 -10.97 3.75
C TYR A 309 -0.54 -11.92 2.99
N ARG A 310 0.08 -12.85 3.71
CA ARG A 310 1.02 -13.82 3.16
C ARG A 310 0.99 -15.08 4.01
N ASP A 311 0.56 -16.18 3.42
CA ASP A 311 0.38 -17.47 4.10
C ASP A 311 0.82 -18.62 3.20
N GLY A 312 1.65 -19.52 3.72
CA GLY A 312 2.03 -20.72 2.98
C GLY A 312 0.83 -21.66 2.81
N PHE A 313 0.76 -22.38 1.69
CA PHE A 313 -0.29 -23.39 1.49
C PHE A 313 -0.19 -24.56 2.48
N GLY A 314 1.03 -24.92 2.92
CA GLY A 314 1.24 -25.98 3.91
C GLY A 314 0.87 -27.38 3.40
N ASP A 315 0.76 -28.34 4.33
CA ASP A 315 0.62 -29.77 4.00
C ASP A 315 -0.80 -30.31 4.18
N SER A 316 -1.73 -29.47 4.61
CA SER A 316 -3.11 -29.86 4.88
C SER A 316 -3.84 -30.33 3.62
N ALA A 317 -4.81 -31.24 3.80
CA ALA A 317 -5.68 -31.75 2.74
C ALA A 317 -6.38 -30.59 1.97
N PRO A 318 -6.77 -30.77 0.70
CA PRO A 318 -7.20 -29.67 -0.17
C PRO A 318 -8.41 -28.91 0.39
N GLY A 319 -9.41 -29.63 0.93
CA GLY A 319 -10.58 -29.05 1.62
C GLY A 319 -10.36 -28.60 3.07
N THR A 320 -9.11 -28.46 3.52
CA THR A 320 -8.82 -27.90 4.84
C THR A 320 -8.72 -26.38 4.74
N PRO A 321 -9.49 -25.61 5.53
CA PRO A 321 -9.37 -24.17 5.51
C PRO A 321 -7.99 -23.71 5.98
N ARG A 322 -7.46 -22.71 5.30
CA ARG A 322 -6.22 -22.02 5.65
C ARG A 322 -6.55 -20.61 6.08
N THR A 323 -5.99 -20.16 7.19
CA THR A 323 -6.26 -18.83 7.71
C THR A 323 -5.45 -17.79 6.94
N ILE A 324 -6.12 -16.73 6.47
CA ILE A 324 -5.45 -15.55 5.95
C ILE A 324 -5.00 -14.72 7.15
N THR A 325 -3.72 -14.34 7.19
CA THR A 325 -3.09 -13.68 8.34
C THR A 325 -2.40 -12.39 7.94
N PHE A 326 -2.68 -11.33 8.68
CA PHE A 326 -1.98 -10.06 8.52
C PHE A 326 -0.49 -10.17 8.87
N ARG A 327 0.37 -9.62 8.01
CA ARG A 327 1.83 -9.55 8.16
C ARG A 327 2.25 -8.08 8.21
N PRO A 328 2.56 -7.52 9.40
CA PRO A 328 2.93 -6.10 9.52
C PRO A 328 4.19 -5.74 8.73
N GLN A 329 5.08 -6.71 8.47
CA GLN A 329 6.29 -6.51 7.66
C GLN A 329 6.00 -6.21 6.19
N GLY A 330 4.81 -6.53 5.70
CA GLY A 330 4.37 -6.25 4.34
C GLY A 330 3.69 -4.88 4.17
N VAL A 331 3.73 -4.02 5.19
CA VAL A 331 3.06 -2.71 5.20
C VAL A 331 4.08 -1.60 5.50
N PRO A 332 4.13 -0.53 4.69
CA PRO A 332 5.05 0.58 4.93
C PRO A 332 4.61 1.46 6.11
N GLY A 333 5.58 2.22 6.64
CA GLY A 333 5.35 3.19 7.69
C GLY A 333 6.38 4.31 7.66
N GLY A 334 6.21 5.32 8.51
CA GLY A 334 7.17 6.42 8.55
C GLY A 334 6.93 7.47 9.64
N GLU A 335 7.70 8.54 9.56
CA GLU A 335 7.63 9.69 10.44
C GLU A 335 7.97 10.97 9.66
N GLY A 336 7.14 12.01 9.83
CA GLY A 336 7.52 13.39 9.54
C GLY A 336 7.95 14.07 10.84
N SER A 337 9.10 14.74 10.88
CA SER A 337 9.61 15.42 12.07
C SER A 337 10.23 16.77 11.75
N ARG A 338 10.05 17.73 12.66
CA ARG A 338 10.75 19.02 12.61
C ARG A 338 12.16 18.84 13.14
N GLN A 339 13.15 19.27 12.36
CA GLN A 339 14.57 19.32 12.73
C GLN A 339 15.07 20.75 12.67
#